data_AF-A0A7K3X9T8-F1
#
_entry.id   AF-A0A7K3X9T8-F1
#
_cell.length_a   1.000
_cell.length_b   1.000
_cell.length_c   1.000
_cell.angle_alpha   90.00
_cell.angle_beta   90.00
_cell.angle_gamma   90.00
#
_symmetry.space_group_name_H-M   'P 1'
#
loop_
_entity.id
_entity.type
_entity.pdbx_description
1 polymer ?
#
loop_
_entity_poly.entity_id
_entity_poly.type
_entity_poly.pdbx_seq_one_letter_code
_entity_poly.pdbx_strand_id
1 'polypeptide(L)'
;MRKRWLSLAAVGAVLAAILVPATPAMAAPTFKVPFPCNQSWSGQTRSDHSPAYAIDFNRTDDLGDPVVASAPGTVDRVTDLGGTSYGKYVRIDHGNGYTTYYAHLGAFNVSVGQTVGYGKVIGYVGSTGGSTGPHLHYEQRLNGNDIQARFNGALALYWGTKTYTSDNGCSGTNYGTGTVNTTSGVSLTVRSGPGTGYSAVGSVADGATVTIYCQTSGTSVTGTYGTSSIWDRIGTGRYVSDAYVYTGYDGYIPSVPRC
;
A
#
# COMPACT_ATOMS: atom_id res chain seq x y z
N MET A 1 -84.00 26.15 -38.08
CA MET A 1 -83.27 25.86 -36.82
C MET A 1 -81.95 25.17 -37.18
N ARG A 2 -80.81 25.81 -36.89
CA ARG A 2 -79.45 25.31 -37.17
C ARG A 2 -79.04 24.24 -36.16
N LYS A 3 -78.54 23.08 -36.59
CA LYS A 3 -77.76 22.17 -35.73
C LYS A 3 -76.29 22.27 -36.10
N ARG A 4 -75.52 22.88 -35.19
CA ARG A 4 -74.06 23.06 -35.25
C ARG A 4 -73.36 21.72 -35.06
N TRP A 5 -72.33 21.48 -35.87
CA TRP A 5 -71.40 20.38 -35.73
C TRP A 5 -70.30 20.81 -34.73
N LEU A 6 -70.07 20.03 -33.68
CA LEU A 6 -68.92 20.22 -32.80
C LEU A 6 -67.79 19.30 -33.27
N SER A 7 -66.73 19.89 -33.82
CA SER A 7 -65.44 19.23 -34.03
C SER A 7 -64.66 19.26 -32.72
N LEU A 8 -64.39 18.11 -32.11
CA LEU A 8 -63.37 17.98 -31.08
C LEU A 8 -62.00 17.93 -31.76
N ALA A 9 -61.20 18.99 -31.61
CA ALA A 9 -59.76 18.92 -31.84
C ALA A 9 -59.08 18.55 -30.52
N ALA A 10 -58.68 17.29 -30.37
CA ALA A 10 -57.81 16.87 -29.28
C ALA A 10 -56.36 17.23 -29.64
N VAL A 11 -55.78 18.16 -28.89
CA VAL A 11 -54.37 18.57 -28.99
C VAL A 11 -53.51 17.40 -28.49
N GLY A 12 -52.77 16.76 -29.39
CA GLY A 12 -51.73 15.79 -29.02
C GLY A 12 -50.53 16.51 -28.42
N ALA A 13 -50.27 16.30 -27.13
CA ALA A 13 -49.05 16.77 -26.49
C ALA A 13 -47.86 15.91 -26.98
N VAL A 14 -47.02 16.49 -27.84
CA VAL A 14 -45.74 15.88 -28.21
C VAL A 14 -44.78 16.08 -27.03
N LEU A 15 -44.56 15.02 -26.25
CA LEU A 15 -43.46 14.94 -25.30
C LEU A 15 -42.15 14.87 -26.09
N ALA A 16 -41.50 16.01 -26.30
CA ALA A 16 -40.12 16.03 -26.78
C ALA A 16 -39.23 15.47 -25.67
N ALA A 17 -38.79 14.22 -25.82
CA ALA A 17 -37.77 13.64 -24.96
C ALA A 17 -36.47 14.42 -25.17
N ILE A 18 -36.13 15.29 -24.23
CA ILE A 18 -34.82 15.95 -24.18
C ILE A 18 -33.80 14.85 -23.85
N LEU A 19 -33.11 14.36 -24.88
CA LEU A 19 -31.92 13.53 -24.72
C LEU A 19 -30.83 14.39 -24.09
N VAL A 20 -30.73 14.36 -22.75
CA VAL A 20 -29.55 14.88 -22.06
C VAL A 20 -28.41 13.91 -22.39
N PRO A 21 -27.32 14.34 -23.05
CA PRO A 21 -26.19 13.46 -23.27
C PRO A 21 -25.66 13.02 -21.91
N ALA A 22 -25.63 11.70 -21.69
CA ALA A 22 -24.99 11.14 -20.51
C ALA A 22 -23.54 11.64 -20.48
N THR A 23 -23.12 12.24 -19.36
CA THR A 23 -21.72 12.55 -19.15
C THR A 23 -20.92 11.26 -19.35
N PRO A 24 -19.80 11.28 -20.09
CA PRO A 24 -18.99 10.08 -20.25
C PRO A 24 -18.61 9.59 -18.85
N ALA A 25 -18.95 8.33 -18.55
CA ALA A 25 -18.55 7.72 -17.30
C ALA A 25 -17.02 7.79 -17.22
N MET A 26 -16.50 8.58 -16.29
CA MET A 26 -15.07 8.69 -16.03
C MET A 26 -14.54 7.30 -15.70
N ALA A 27 -13.48 6.88 -16.39
CA ALA A 27 -12.88 5.57 -16.15
C ALA A 27 -12.40 5.43 -14.70
N ALA A 28 -12.51 4.22 -14.15
CA ALA A 28 -11.97 3.91 -12.83
C ALA A 28 -10.46 4.26 -12.77
N PRO A 29 -9.96 4.74 -11.63
CA PRO A 29 -8.52 4.84 -11.40
C PRO A 29 -7.84 3.50 -11.65
N THR A 30 -6.60 3.52 -12.16
CA THR A 30 -5.81 2.28 -12.29
C THR A 30 -5.27 1.88 -10.92
N PHE A 31 -6.04 1.12 -10.17
CA PHE A 31 -5.59 0.60 -8.89
C PHE A 31 -4.43 -0.39 -9.07
N LYS A 32 -3.40 -0.22 -8.26
CA LYS A 32 -2.26 -1.12 -8.15
C LYS A 32 -2.28 -1.84 -6.81
N VAL A 33 -1.56 -2.95 -6.73
CA VAL A 33 -1.37 -3.67 -5.47
C VAL A 33 -0.77 -2.69 -4.44
N PRO A 34 -1.28 -2.61 -3.20
CA PRO A 34 -0.99 -1.51 -2.27
C PRO A 34 0.35 -1.66 -1.52
N PHE A 35 1.36 -2.23 -2.17
CA PHE A 35 2.70 -2.43 -1.62
C PHE A 35 3.76 -1.84 -2.53
N PRO A 36 4.96 -1.53 -2.03
CA PRO A 36 6.02 -1.01 -2.89
C PRO A 36 6.39 -1.92 -4.06
N CYS A 37 7.01 -1.30 -5.06
CA CYS A 37 7.45 -1.93 -6.29
C CYS A 37 8.19 -3.25 -6.04
N ASN A 38 7.91 -4.25 -6.87
CA ASN A 38 8.50 -5.60 -6.88
C ASN A 38 8.27 -6.44 -5.63
N GLN A 39 7.51 -5.96 -4.64
CA GLN A 39 7.12 -6.80 -3.52
C GLN A 39 6.02 -7.78 -3.94
N SER A 40 6.15 -9.02 -3.49
CA SER A 40 5.16 -10.08 -3.73
C SER A 40 4.45 -10.42 -2.44
N TRP A 41 3.11 -10.44 -2.50
CA TRP A 41 2.23 -10.59 -1.35
C TRP A 41 1.18 -11.65 -1.63
N SER A 42 0.87 -12.48 -0.64
CA SER A 42 -0.23 -13.43 -0.71
C SER A 42 -1.53 -12.65 -0.47
N GLY A 43 -2.39 -12.55 -1.48
CA GLY A 43 -3.72 -11.98 -1.36
C GLY A 43 -4.76 -13.09 -1.21
N GLN A 44 -5.55 -13.01 -0.15
CA GLN A 44 -6.49 -14.04 0.27
C GLN A 44 -7.92 -13.48 0.32
N THR A 45 -8.86 -14.26 -0.20
CA THR A 45 -10.30 -13.93 -0.18
C THR A 45 -11.10 -15.17 0.26
N ARG A 46 -12.15 -14.96 1.05
CA ARG A 46 -12.95 -16.04 1.67
C ARG A 46 -14.44 -15.65 1.73
N SER A 47 -15.33 -16.62 1.62
CA SER A 47 -16.78 -16.37 1.51
C SER A 47 -17.40 -15.71 2.73
N ASP A 48 -16.75 -15.82 3.89
CA ASP A 48 -17.13 -15.23 5.17
C ASP A 48 -16.37 -13.91 5.47
N HIS A 49 -15.67 -13.34 4.48
CA HIS A 49 -15.00 -12.05 4.66
C HIS A 49 -16.04 -10.92 4.83
N SER A 50 -15.72 -9.94 5.68
CA SER A 50 -16.58 -8.79 5.92
C SER A 50 -15.78 -7.50 5.77
N PRO A 51 -16.06 -6.66 4.75
CA PRO A 51 -17.03 -6.88 3.69
C PRO A 51 -16.61 -7.99 2.70
N ALA A 52 -17.56 -8.47 1.88
CA ALA A 52 -17.42 -9.70 1.10
C ALA A 52 -16.25 -9.69 0.10
N TYR A 53 -15.94 -8.52 -0.46
CA TYR A 53 -14.91 -8.37 -1.49
C TYR A 53 -13.56 -7.87 -0.97
N ALA A 54 -13.40 -7.75 0.35
CA ALA A 54 -12.12 -7.41 0.93
C ALA A 54 -11.05 -8.48 0.62
N ILE A 55 -9.80 -8.04 0.56
CA ILE A 55 -8.63 -8.89 0.35
C ILE A 55 -7.69 -8.71 1.53
N ASP A 56 -7.34 -9.81 2.19
CA ASP A 56 -6.27 -9.82 3.19
C ASP A 56 -4.96 -10.10 2.49
N PHE A 57 -3.98 -9.24 2.73
CA PHE A 57 -2.64 -9.39 2.21
C PHE A 57 -1.65 -9.62 3.34
N ASN A 58 -0.88 -10.69 3.22
CA ASN A 58 0.21 -10.98 4.13
C ASN A 58 1.41 -11.62 3.43
N ARG A 59 2.54 -11.63 4.12
CA ARG A 59 3.73 -12.41 3.79
C ARG A 59 4.51 -12.71 5.08
N THR A 60 5.56 -13.52 5.00
CA THR A 60 6.42 -13.77 6.16
C THR A 60 7.08 -12.47 6.62
N ASP A 61 7.09 -12.24 7.94
CA ASP A 61 7.69 -11.08 8.61
C ASP A 61 7.20 -9.72 8.07
N ASP A 62 5.89 -9.60 7.84
CA ASP A 62 5.27 -8.40 7.27
C ASP A 62 4.88 -7.32 8.28
N LEU A 63 4.98 -7.58 9.59
CA LEU A 63 4.71 -6.57 10.61
C LEU A 63 5.61 -5.34 10.42
N GLY A 64 5.00 -4.16 10.29
CA GLY A 64 5.71 -2.91 10.05
C GLY A 64 6.07 -2.66 8.58
N ASP A 65 5.72 -3.55 7.65
CA ASP A 65 5.96 -3.30 6.23
C ASP A 65 5.16 -2.10 5.71
N PRO A 66 5.75 -1.30 4.81
CA PRO A 66 5.09 -0.13 4.26
C PRO A 66 3.91 -0.52 3.37
N VAL A 67 2.79 0.15 3.58
CA VAL A 67 1.61 0.13 2.74
C VAL A 67 1.59 1.43 1.94
N VAL A 68 1.37 1.34 0.62
CA VAL A 68 1.33 2.50 -0.29
C VAL A 68 -0.06 2.72 -0.87
N ALA A 69 -0.34 3.95 -1.31
CA ALA A 69 -1.59 4.26 -1.99
C ALA A 69 -1.74 3.43 -3.27
N SER A 70 -2.87 2.72 -3.38
CA SER A 70 -3.22 1.86 -4.53
C SER A 70 -3.45 2.67 -5.80
N ALA A 71 -3.95 3.92 -5.68
CA ALA A 71 -4.08 4.86 -6.78
C ALA A 71 -3.92 6.31 -6.27
N PRO A 72 -3.66 7.30 -7.14
CA PRO A 72 -3.67 8.70 -6.76
C PRO A 72 -5.01 9.15 -6.20
N GLY A 73 -5.00 10.05 -5.23
CA GLY A 73 -6.21 10.53 -4.59
C GLY A 73 -5.93 11.45 -3.40
N THR A 74 -6.97 11.74 -2.64
CA THR A 74 -6.89 12.54 -1.41
C THR A 74 -7.25 11.68 -0.21
N VAL A 75 -6.41 11.70 0.81
CA VAL A 75 -6.69 11.02 2.07
C VAL A 75 -7.87 11.72 2.75
N ASP A 76 -9.01 11.03 2.87
CA ASP A 76 -10.23 11.59 3.46
C ASP A 76 -10.55 10.99 4.83
N ARG A 77 -9.82 9.94 5.24
CA ARG A 77 -9.87 9.37 6.58
C ARG A 77 -8.52 8.86 7.05
N VAL A 78 -8.17 9.17 8.30
CA VAL A 78 -7.13 8.52 9.10
C VAL A 78 -7.73 8.33 10.49
N THR A 79 -7.91 7.10 10.95
CA THR A 79 -8.69 6.83 12.17
C THR A 79 -8.22 5.57 12.87
N ASP A 80 -8.28 5.59 14.20
CA ASP A 80 -8.04 4.45 15.08
C ASP A 80 -9.35 4.07 15.79
N LEU A 81 -9.87 2.88 15.51
CA LEU A 81 -11.07 2.30 16.14
C LEU A 81 -10.74 1.37 17.31
N GLY A 82 -9.47 1.29 17.74
CA GLY A 82 -9.02 0.44 18.83
C GLY A 82 -9.01 -1.06 18.46
N GLY A 83 -9.44 -1.91 19.39
CA GLY A 83 -9.36 -3.38 19.28
C GLY A 83 -10.50 -4.05 18.52
N THR A 84 -11.27 -3.32 17.70
CA THR A 84 -12.42 -3.87 16.97
C THR A 84 -12.45 -3.39 15.51
N SER A 85 -13.22 -4.08 14.67
CA SER A 85 -13.41 -3.74 13.25
C SER A 85 -12.06 -3.50 12.55
N TYR A 86 -11.91 -2.40 11.80
CA TYR A 86 -10.69 -2.07 11.06
C TYR A 86 -9.48 -1.72 11.92
N GLY A 87 -9.65 -1.46 13.22
CA GLY A 87 -8.58 -0.90 14.05
C GLY A 87 -8.09 0.43 13.49
N LYS A 88 -6.78 0.55 13.29
CA LYS A 88 -6.19 1.70 12.60
C LYS A 88 -6.37 1.54 11.09
N TYR A 89 -6.97 2.53 10.44
CA TYR A 89 -7.14 2.51 8.99
C TYR A 89 -7.00 3.87 8.34
N VAL A 90 -6.64 3.84 7.06
CA VAL A 90 -6.62 4.98 6.14
C VAL A 90 -7.68 4.75 5.06
N ARG A 91 -8.34 5.82 4.63
CA ARG A 91 -9.16 5.83 3.42
C ARG A 91 -8.69 6.93 2.48
N ILE A 92 -8.66 6.59 1.19
CA ILE A 92 -8.31 7.51 0.11
C ILE A 92 -9.51 7.62 -0.83
N ASP A 93 -9.93 8.86 -1.08
CA ASP A 93 -10.88 9.21 -2.13
C ASP A 93 -10.12 9.45 -3.45
N HIS A 94 -10.52 8.72 -4.48
CA HIS A 94 -9.92 8.79 -5.82
C HIS A 94 -10.79 9.56 -6.81
N GLY A 95 -11.88 10.16 -6.34
CA GLY A 95 -12.89 10.84 -7.15
C GLY A 95 -13.91 9.87 -7.75
N ASN A 96 -15.00 10.44 -8.26
CA ASN A 96 -16.10 9.70 -8.91
C ASN A 96 -16.69 8.56 -8.05
N GLY A 97 -16.65 8.72 -6.73
CA GLY A 97 -17.17 7.74 -5.77
C GLY A 97 -16.25 6.55 -5.51
N TYR A 98 -15.07 6.49 -6.12
CA TYR A 98 -14.09 5.45 -5.85
C TYR A 98 -13.30 5.74 -4.57
N THR A 99 -13.26 4.78 -3.66
CA THR A 99 -12.44 4.85 -2.46
C THR A 99 -11.68 3.56 -2.22
N THR A 100 -10.53 3.65 -1.57
CA THR A 100 -9.80 2.48 -1.07
C THR A 100 -9.61 2.55 0.43
N TYR A 101 -9.68 1.39 1.09
CA TYR A 101 -9.52 1.26 2.54
C TYR A 101 -8.30 0.39 2.83
N TYR A 102 -7.54 0.78 3.85
CA TYR A 102 -6.31 0.12 4.28
C TYR A 102 -6.37 -0.03 5.79
N ALA A 103 -6.72 -1.22 6.28
CA ALA A 103 -7.04 -1.48 7.67
C ALA A 103 -6.02 -2.41 8.35
N HIS A 104 -6.17 -2.56 9.66
CA HIS A 104 -5.26 -3.27 10.57
C HIS A 104 -3.85 -2.67 10.61
N LEU A 105 -3.70 -1.38 10.27
CA LEU A 105 -2.40 -0.72 10.27
C LEU A 105 -1.77 -0.68 11.67
N GLY A 106 -0.44 -0.65 11.75
CA GLY A 106 0.31 -0.43 12.99
C GLY A 106 0.54 1.05 13.27
N ALA A 107 0.81 1.82 12.21
CA ALA A 107 1.05 3.25 12.27
C ALA A 107 0.63 3.94 10.96
N PHE A 108 0.38 5.25 11.04
CA PHE A 108 0.02 6.11 9.91
C PHE A 108 1.24 6.88 9.41
N ASN A 109 1.28 7.21 8.12
CA ASN A 109 2.32 8.06 7.51
C ASN A 109 1.73 9.20 6.64
N VAL A 110 0.44 9.47 6.81
CA VAL A 110 -0.31 10.51 6.11
C VAL A 110 -1.32 11.17 7.04
N SER A 111 -1.85 12.31 6.62
CA SER A 111 -2.91 13.05 7.32
C SER A 111 -4.11 13.30 6.40
N VAL A 112 -5.29 13.53 6.99
CA VAL A 112 -6.49 13.92 6.24
C VAL A 112 -6.23 15.19 5.43
N GLY A 113 -6.72 15.23 4.19
CA GLY A 113 -6.51 16.30 3.21
C GLY A 113 -5.24 16.12 2.37
N GLN A 114 -4.35 15.20 2.72
CA GLN A 114 -3.12 14.98 1.96
C GLN A 114 -3.41 14.35 0.60
N THR A 115 -2.87 14.94 -0.47
CA THR A 115 -2.85 14.31 -1.79
C THR A 115 -1.73 13.29 -1.86
N VAL A 116 -2.03 12.12 -2.41
CA VAL A 116 -1.11 10.99 -2.55
C VAL A 116 -1.10 10.48 -3.99
N GLY A 117 0.01 9.87 -4.40
CA GLY A 117 0.18 9.21 -5.68
C GLY A 117 0.67 7.77 -5.51
N TYR A 118 0.91 7.08 -6.62
CA TYR A 118 1.53 5.75 -6.60
C TYR A 118 2.85 5.76 -5.81
N GLY A 119 3.11 4.69 -5.07
CA GLY A 119 4.31 4.52 -4.26
C GLY A 119 4.36 5.37 -2.98
N LYS A 120 3.43 6.31 -2.76
CA LYS A 120 3.40 7.08 -1.51
C LYS A 120 3.00 6.17 -0.35
N VAL A 121 3.89 6.00 0.61
CA VAL A 121 3.60 5.30 1.87
C VAL A 121 2.53 6.06 2.64
N ILE A 122 1.49 5.33 3.01
CA ILE A 122 0.33 5.82 3.77
C ILE A 122 0.29 5.29 5.20
N GLY A 123 0.98 4.19 5.47
CA GLY A 123 1.05 3.58 6.78
C GLY A 123 1.87 2.30 6.72
N TYR A 124 1.80 1.53 7.80
CA TYR A 124 2.57 0.31 7.97
C TYR A 124 1.66 -0.82 8.41
N VAL A 125 1.89 -2.03 7.88
CA VAL A 125 1.18 -3.25 8.26
C VAL A 125 1.25 -3.43 9.78
N GLY A 126 0.13 -3.81 10.37
CA GLY A 126 0.01 -4.04 11.80
C GLY A 126 -0.91 -5.20 12.09
N SER A 127 -1.38 -5.25 13.33
CA SER A 127 -2.35 -6.23 13.82
C SER A 127 -3.34 -5.56 14.77
N THR A 128 -3.86 -4.39 14.38
CA THR A 128 -4.86 -3.64 15.17
C THR A 128 -6.28 -4.01 14.76
N GLY A 129 -7.29 -3.70 15.60
CA GLY A 129 -8.68 -4.04 15.31
C GLY A 129 -9.02 -5.51 15.52
N GLY A 130 -10.00 -6.01 14.76
CA GLY A 130 -10.42 -7.41 14.78
C GLY A 130 -9.48 -8.35 14.02
N SER A 131 -8.17 -8.23 14.24
CA SER A 131 -7.13 -8.99 13.56
C SER A 131 -6.50 -10.03 14.48
N THR A 132 -6.24 -11.24 13.97
CA THR A 132 -5.58 -12.35 14.70
C THR A 132 -4.07 -12.42 14.49
N GLY A 133 -3.53 -11.60 13.59
CA GLY A 133 -2.10 -11.54 13.28
C GLY A 133 -1.79 -10.50 12.20
N PRO A 134 -0.51 -10.17 11.99
CA PRO A 134 -0.12 -9.15 11.02
C PRO A 134 -0.64 -9.42 9.60
N HIS A 135 -1.35 -8.44 9.04
CA HIS A 135 -1.78 -8.40 7.63
C HIS A 135 -2.35 -7.00 7.29
N LEU A 136 -2.53 -6.74 5.99
CA LEU A 136 -3.33 -5.62 5.50
C LEU A 136 -4.70 -6.13 5.06
N HIS A 137 -5.77 -5.58 5.64
CA HIS A 137 -7.12 -5.71 5.08
C HIS A 137 -7.35 -4.57 4.08
N TYR A 138 -7.59 -4.92 2.82
CA TYR A 138 -7.72 -3.97 1.71
C TYR A 138 -9.08 -4.06 1.03
N GLU A 139 -9.64 -2.90 0.67
CA GLU A 139 -10.90 -2.80 -0.06
C GLU A 139 -10.82 -1.79 -1.20
N GLN A 140 -11.53 -2.09 -2.29
CA GLN A 140 -11.97 -1.10 -3.28
C GLN A 140 -13.48 -0.91 -3.11
N ARG A 141 -13.92 0.34 -3.15
CA ARG A 141 -15.34 0.69 -3.06
C ARG A 141 -15.77 1.66 -4.14
N LEU A 142 -17.03 1.58 -4.54
CA LEU A 142 -17.71 2.52 -5.42
C LEU A 142 -18.99 3.01 -4.78
N ASN A 143 -19.11 4.33 -4.58
CA ASN A 143 -20.26 4.97 -3.94
C ASN A 143 -20.60 4.34 -2.57
N GLY A 144 -19.55 3.99 -1.80
CA GLY A 144 -19.67 3.39 -0.47
C GLY A 144 -19.86 1.86 -0.44
N ASN A 145 -20.19 1.24 -1.57
CA ASN A 145 -20.36 -0.22 -1.67
C ASN A 145 -19.02 -0.90 -1.93
N ASP A 146 -18.76 -2.05 -1.29
CA ASP A 146 -17.60 -2.86 -1.64
C ASP A 146 -17.76 -3.45 -3.04
N ILE A 147 -16.66 -3.49 -3.78
CA ILE A 147 -16.64 -4.03 -5.13
C ILE A 147 -15.48 -5.00 -5.26
N GLN A 148 -15.59 -5.89 -6.23
CA GLN A 148 -14.48 -6.77 -6.57
C GLN A 148 -13.28 -5.94 -7.03
N ALA A 149 -12.17 -6.09 -6.31
CA ALA A 149 -10.95 -5.36 -6.56
C ALA A 149 -10.37 -5.75 -7.93
N ARG A 150 -9.90 -4.73 -8.64
CA ARG A 150 -9.13 -4.90 -9.86
C ARG A 150 -7.75 -4.27 -9.67
N PHE A 151 -6.70 -4.98 -10.06
CA PHE A 151 -5.34 -4.46 -10.06
C PHE A 151 -4.85 -4.40 -11.51
N ASN A 152 -4.44 -3.21 -11.95
CA ASN A 152 -4.10 -2.93 -13.36
C ASN A 152 -5.22 -3.38 -14.32
N GLY A 153 -6.48 -3.17 -13.92
CA GLY A 153 -7.68 -3.59 -14.66
C GLY A 153 -8.04 -5.08 -14.57
N ALA A 154 -7.10 -5.94 -14.16
CA ALA A 154 -7.33 -7.37 -13.98
C ALA A 154 -8.08 -7.66 -12.68
N LEU A 155 -9.09 -8.54 -12.74
CA LEU A 155 -9.84 -8.98 -11.57
C LEU A 155 -8.93 -9.74 -10.59
N ALA A 156 -9.05 -9.43 -9.30
CA ALA A 156 -8.43 -10.23 -8.25
C ALA A 156 -9.04 -11.65 -8.20
N LEU A 157 -8.28 -12.62 -7.70
CA LEU A 157 -8.80 -13.95 -7.38
C LEU A 157 -9.74 -13.85 -6.17
N TYR A 158 -10.98 -14.27 -6.36
CA TYR A 158 -11.98 -14.41 -5.30
C TYR A 158 -12.17 -15.87 -4.90
N TRP A 159 -12.31 -16.10 -3.60
CA TRP A 159 -12.48 -17.39 -2.94
C TRP A 159 -11.26 -18.30 -3.01
N GLY A 160 -10.08 -17.70 -2.78
CA GLY A 160 -8.82 -18.41 -2.75
C GLY A 160 -7.64 -17.50 -2.43
N THR A 161 -6.44 -18.03 -2.63
CA THR A 161 -5.17 -17.34 -2.40
C THR A 161 -4.42 -17.19 -3.71
N LYS A 162 -3.90 -15.99 -3.98
CA LYS A 162 -3.03 -15.71 -5.13
C LYS A 162 -1.88 -14.80 -4.69
N THR A 163 -0.68 -15.07 -5.20
CA THR A 163 0.44 -14.12 -5.05
C THR A 163 0.29 -12.98 -6.05
N TYR A 164 0.39 -11.75 -5.56
CA TYR A 164 0.39 -10.52 -6.35
C TYR A 164 1.75 -9.84 -6.22
N THR A 165 2.40 -9.58 -7.34
CA THR A 165 3.60 -8.75 -7.40
C THR A 165 3.19 -7.32 -7.69
N SER A 166 3.60 -6.38 -6.85
CA SER A 166 3.26 -4.97 -7.01
C SER A 166 4.13 -4.29 -8.05
N ASP A 167 3.48 -3.53 -8.93
CA ASP A 167 4.12 -2.59 -9.86
C ASP A 167 3.91 -1.12 -9.41
N ASN A 168 3.60 -0.91 -8.12
CA ASN A 168 3.24 0.38 -7.56
C ASN A 168 4.48 1.21 -7.21
N GLY A 169 4.60 2.40 -7.81
CA GLY A 169 5.75 3.29 -7.60
C GLY A 169 7.05 2.83 -8.29
N CYS A 170 6.98 1.94 -9.29
CA CYS A 170 8.17 1.41 -9.99
C CYS A 170 8.93 2.41 -10.89
N SER A 171 8.49 3.66 -10.96
CA SER A 171 9.10 4.72 -11.79
C SER A 171 10.33 5.38 -11.15
N GLY A 172 11.07 4.65 -10.30
CA GLY A 172 12.30 5.09 -9.64
C GLY A 172 13.33 3.95 -9.53
N THR A 173 14.55 4.29 -9.10
CA THR A 173 15.59 3.29 -8.83
C THR A 173 15.15 2.39 -7.66
N ASN A 174 15.05 1.07 -7.90
CA ASN A 174 14.70 0.05 -6.90
C ASN A 174 15.86 -0.24 -5.93
N TYR A 175 16.51 0.82 -5.46
CA TYR A 175 17.56 0.78 -4.46
C TYR A 175 17.51 2.03 -3.62
N GLY A 176 17.91 1.88 -2.36
CA GLY A 176 18.04 2.95 -1.39
C GLY A 176 19.48 3.39 -1.31
N THR A 177 19.71 4.44 -0.56
CA THR A 177 21.05 4.85 -0.14
C THR A 177 21.03 5.09 1.35
N GLY A 178 22.14 4.79 2.01
CA GLY A 178 22.32 5.15 3.41
C GLY A 178 23.76 5.52 3.71
N THR A 179 23.96 6.31 4.76
CA THR A 179 25.30 6.68 5.22
C THR A 179 25.63 5.91 6.48
N VAL A 180 26.74 5.18 6.46
CA VAL A 180 27.23 4.45 7.63
C VAL A 180 27.68 5.43 8.70
N ASN A 181 27.27 5.18 9.95
CA ASN A 181 27.74 5.91 11.13
C ASN A 181 27.95 4.94 12.29
N THR A 182 29.21 4.72 12.69
CA THR A 182 29.57 3.87 13.83
C THR A 182 29.90 4.66 15.09
N THR A 183 29.86 6.00 15.05
CA THR A 183 30.28 6.97 16.09
C THR A 183 31.75 6.88 16.52
N SER A 184 32.39 5.72 16.34
CA SER A 184 33.75 5.41 16.76
C SER A 184 34.80 5.63 15.67
N GLY A 185 34.39 5.90 14.43
CA GLY A 185 35.29 5.92 13.26
C GLY A 185 35.70 4.52 12.77
N VAL A 186 35.34 3.45 13.50
CA VAL A 186 35.66 2.07 13.11
C VAL A 186 34.77 1.66 11.95
N SER A 187 35.34 0.94 10.98
CA SER A 187 34.56 0.43 9.85
C SER A 187 33.50 -0.58 10.29
N LEU A 188 32.29 -0.43 9.74
CA LEU A 188 31.18 -1.35 9.94
C LEU A 188 31.48 -2.70 9.26
N THR A 189 31.25 -3.80 9.96
CA THR A 189 31.47 -5.15 9.42
C THR A 189 30.39 -5.52 8.40
N VAL A 190 30.82 -6.03 7.23
CA VAL A 190 29.94 -6.62 6.21
C VAL A 190 29.84 -8.12 6.46
N ARG A 191 28.62 -8.63 6.51
CA ARG A 191 28.29 -10.04 6.76
C ARG A 191 27.85 -10.74 5.47
N SER A 192 28.06 -12.05 5.39
CA SER A 192 27.58 -12.89 4.28
C SER A 192 26.06 -13.08 4.24
N GLY A 193 25.36 -12.76 5.33
CA GLY A 193 23.91 -12.84 5.46
C GLY A 193 23.40 -11.90 6.58
N PRO A 194 22.08 -11.86 6.79
CA PRO A 194 21.44 -10.90 7.68
C PRO A 194 21.54 -11.32 9.16
N GLY A 195 22.75 -11.29 9.71
CA GLY A 195 22.94 -11.62 11.12
C GLY A 195 24.39 -11.58 11.60
N THR A 196 24.56 -11.45 12.91
CA THR A 196 25.89 -11.40 13.54
C THR A 196 26.59 -12.76 13.60
N GLY A 197 25.86 -13.86 13.36
CA GLY A 197 26.41 -15.21 13.22
C GLY A 197 26.98 -15.53 11.83
N TYR A 198 26.67 -14.72 10.81
CA TYR A 198 27.22 -14.90 9.46
C TYR A 198 28.67 -14.47 9.39
N SER A 199 29.44 -15.10 8.49
CA SER A 199 30.86 -14.78 8.31
C SER A 199 31.08 -13.32 7.92
N ALA A 200 32.13 -12.71 8.46
CA ALA A 200 32.58 -11.39 8.02
C ALA A 200 33.21 -11.53 6.62
N VAL A 201 32.72 -10.77 5.65
CA VAL A 201 33.14 -10.80 4.24
C VAL A 201 33.67 -9.45 3.75
N GLY A 202 33.87 -8.52 4.69
CA GLY A 202 34.47 -7.22 4.43
C GLY A 202 34.07 -6.19 5.48
N SER A 203 34.32 -4.93 5.17
CA SER A 203 33.91 -3.79 5.97
C SER A 203 33.50 -2.61 5.08
N VAL A 204 32.76 -1.67 5.66
CA VAL A 204 32.43 -0.36 5.07
C VAL A 204 32.95 0.71 6.01
N ALA A 205 33.67 1.69 5.47
CA ALA A 205 34.22 2.78 6.27
C ALA A 205 33.11 3.61 6.95
N ASP A 206 33.41 4.16 8.12
CA ASP A 206 32.53 5.13 8.78
C ASP A 206 32.36 6.37 7.90
N GLY A 207 31.14 6.90 7.82
CA GLY A 207 30.77 8.00 6.93
C GLY A 207 30.59 7.63 5.45
N ALA A 208 30.85 6.38 5.04
CA ALA A 208 30.66 5.97 3.65
C ALA A 208 29.18 5.83 3.29
N THR A 209 28.82 6.24 2.07
CA THR A 209 27.50 5.98 1.49
C THR A 209 27.45 4.60 0.86
N VAL A 210 26.40 3.84 1.17
CA VAL A 210 26.12 2.53 0.58
C VAL A 210 24.86 2.60 -0.29
N THR A 211 24.86 1.83 -1.39
CA THR A 211 23.64 1.51 -2.13
C THR A 211 22.98 0.29 -1.51
N ILE A 212 21.68 0.36 -1.27
CA ILE A 212 20.89 -0.69 -0.61
C ILE A 212 19.99 -1.32 -1.66
N TYR A 213 20.33 -2.54 -2.10
CA TYR A 213 19.63 -3.22 -3.19
C TYR A 213 18.36 -3.93 -2.73
N CYS A 214 18.35 -4.42 -1.50
CA CYS A 214 17.16 -4.93 -0.82
C CYS A 214 17.39 -4.90 0.69
N GLN A 215 16.33 -5.04 1.46
CA GLN A 215 16.39 -5.17 2.91
C GLN A 215 15.67 -6.44 3.36
N THR A 216 16.11 -7.01 4.48
CA THR A 216 15.55 -8.23 5.09
C THR A 216 15.57 -8.13 6.61
N SER A 217 14.76 -8.92 7.29
CA SER A 217 14.88 -9.18 8.72
C SER A 217 16.09 -10.08 9.01
N GLY A 218 16.61 -10.01 10.23
CA GLY A 218 17.78 -10.77 10.67
C GLY A 218 18.03 -10.66 12.18
N THR A 219 19.24 -11.01 12.63
CA THR A 219 19.62 -10.86 14.04
C THR A 219 19.53 -9.39 14.47
N SER A 220 18.89 -9.09 15.60
CA SER A 220 18.84 -7.74 16.15
C SER A 220 20.22 -7.22 16.55
N VAL A 221 20.51 -5.97 16.22
CA VAL A 221 21.76 -5.28 16.52
C VAL A 221 21.43 -3.92 17.13
N THR A 222 22.13 -3.55 18.20
CA THR A 222 22.09 -2.20 18.78
C THR A 222 23.28 -1.40 18.25
N GLY A 223 22.99 -0.33 17.50
CA GLY A 223 23.98 0.55 16.90
C GLY A 223 23.70 2.03 17.14
N THR A 224 24.32 2.89 16.34
CA THR A 224 24.24 4.35 16.46
C THR A 224 22.80 4.87 16.40
N TYR A 225 21.95 4.25 15.58
CA TYR A 225 20.55 4.65 15.38
C TYR A 225 19.56 3.84 16.21
N GLY A 226 20.03 3.16 17.27
CA GLY A 226 19.21 2.34 18.16
C GLY A 226 19.28 0.85 17.82
N THR A 227 18.25 0.10 18.22
CA THR A 227 18.18 -1.34 18.00
C THR A 227 17.32 -1.64 16.78
N SER A 228 17.88 -2.33 15.78
CA SER A 228 17.17 -2.73 14.57
C SER A 228 17.44 -4.21 14.27
N SER A 229 16.43 -4.91 13.75
CA SER A 229 16.55 -6.26 13.17
C SER A 229 16.67 -6.21 11.64
N ILE A 230 16.74 -5.02 11.05
CA ILE A 230 16.82 -4.83 9.60
C ILE A 230 18.28 -4.94 9.14
N TRP A 231 18.46 -5.62 8.02
CA TRP A 231 19.74 -5.80 7.36
C TRP A 231 19.67 -5.32 5.91
N ASP A 232 20.61 -4.46 5.54
CA ASP A 232 20.74 -3.86 4.22
C ASP A 232 21.65 -4.71 3.34
N ARG A 233 21.13 -5.23 2.23
CA ARG A 233 21.94 -5.90 1.22
C ARG A 233 22.61 -4.86 0.33
N ILE A 234 23.90 -4.66 0.53
CA ILE A 234 24.74 -3.68 -0.20
C ILE A 234 25.51 -4.29 -1.38
N GLY A 235 25.27 -5.56 -1.67
CA GLY A 235 25.86 -6.32 -2.78
C GLY A 235 25.56 -7.80 -2.68
N THR A 236 26.00 -8.60 -3.65
CA THR A 236 25.78 -10.06 -3.63
C THR A 236 26.47 -10.70 -2.44
N GLY A 237 25.68 -11.27 -1.52
CA GLY A 237 26.16 -11.87 -0.28
C GLY A 237 26.82 -10.86 0.67
N ARG A 238 26.42 -9.59 0.63
CA ARG A 238 27.01 -8.51 1.44
C ARG A 238 25.90 -7.76 2.16
N TYR A 239 25.86 -7.90 3.48
CA TYR A 239 24.86 -7.31 4.35
C TYR A 239 25.51 -6.44 5.43
N VAL A 240 24.89 -5.31 5.74
CA VAL A 240 25.22 -4.49 6.91
C VAL A 240 23.99 -4.29 7.77
N SER A 241 24.18 -4.06 9.05
CA SER A 241 23.08 -3.81 9.98
C SER A 241 22.57 -2.38 9.81
N ASP A 242 21.27 -2.22 9.58
CA ASP A 242 20.58 -0.93 9.44
C ASP A 242 20.71 -0.06 10.71
N ALA A 243 20.90 -0.69 11.89
CA ALA A 243 21.19 0.01 13.15
C ALA A 243 22.40 0.99 13.10
N TYR A 244 23.27 0.88 12.09
CA TYR A 244 24.41 1.77 11.84
C TYR A 244 24.30 2.55 10.53
N VAL A 245 23.18 2.49 9.81
CA VAL A 245 23.02 3.11 8.50
C VAL A 245 21.91 4.15 8.58
N TYR A 246 22.24 5.41 8.33
CA TYR A 246 21.23 6.45 8.20
C TYR A 246 20.57 6.38 6.84
N THR A 247 19.34 5.90 6.79
CA THR A 247 18.54 5.76 5.56
C THR A 247 17.50 6.89 5.41
N GLY A 248 17.22 7.62 6.49
CA GLY A 248 16.13 8.59 6.56
C GLY A 248 14.75 7.98 6.85
N TYR A 249 14.68 6.69 7.19
CA TYR A 249 13.45 5.98 7.51
C TYR A 249 13.58 5.25 8.86
N ASP A 250 12.53 5.33 9.68
CA ASP A 250 12.39 4.51 10.88
C ASP A 250 11.87 3.13 10.48
N GLY A 251 12.79 2.28 10.02
CA GLY A 251 12.50 0.95 9.50
C GLY A 251 12.88 0.80 8.03
N TYR A 252 12.16 -0.08 7.33
CA TYR A 252 12.49 -0.39 5.95
C TYR A 252 12.24 0.78 4.98
N ILE A 253 13.16 0.99 4.06
CA ILE A 253 13.06 1.95 2.97
C ILE A 253 11.94 1.49 2.02
N PRO A 254 10.90 2.31 1.79
CA PRO A 254 9.73 1.89 1.04
C PRO A 254 10.04 1.48 -0.40
N SER A 255 10.88 2.23 -1.13
CA SER A 255 11.21 1.93 -2.53
C SER A 255 12.22 0.79 -2.71
N VAL A 256 12.70 0.20 -1.61
CA VAL A 256 13.72 -0.85 -1.63
C VAL A 256 13.03 -2.21 -1.57
N PRO A 257 13.33 -3.12 -2.52
CA PRO A 257 12.82 -4.48 -2.51
C PRO A 257 13.16 -5.22 -1.22
N ARG A 258 12.42 -6.29 -0.96
CA ARG A 258 12.69 -7.15 0.18
C ARG A 258 13.32 -8.44 -0.30
N CYS A 259 14.46 -8.73 0.32
CA CYS A 259 15.04 -10.05 0.38
C CYS A 259 14.70 -10.66 1.75
#